data_AF-A0AAD1BIN7-F1
#
_entry.id   AF-A0AAD1BIN7-F1
#
_cell.length_a   1.000
_cell.length_b   1.000
_cell.length_c   1.000
_cell.angle_alpha   90.00
_cell.angle_beta   90.00
_cell.angle_gamma   90.00
#
_symmetry.space_group_name_H-M   'P 1'
#
loop_
_entity.id
_entity.type
_entity.pdbx_description
1 polymer ?
#
loop_
_entity_poly.entity_id
_entity_poly.type
_entity_poly.pdbx_seq_one_letter_code
_entity_poly.pdbx_strand_id
1 'polypeptide(L)'
;MHARKRYFKKAVEVLKVDECIGNQLSEDKDNGKEIVIVINRLKQIISEDKTIGTLDVDNGAIKGYSLERNGTPASLETKTGSGKRICAGTYKFEVTSWVGQKRHSYRIGTTLRLFNVKGRDGILLHHGNDAKVWSKGCILGNPNEPLTKKSNSNEESQEFVTSIANYVKEREKAIKKEYGLKTINKTIIIKQDEEEIIK
;
A
#
# COMPACT_ATOMS: atom_id res chain seq x y z
N MET A 1 59.06 -0.89 -15.87
CA MET A 1 57.71 -0.28 -15.92
C MET A 1 56.75 -1.26 -16.59
N HIS A 2 56.04 -2.09 -15.82
CA HIS A 2 54.86 -2.86 -16.27
C HIS A 2 54.09 -3.38 -15.04
N ALA A 3 53.06 -2.65 -14.63
CA ALA A 3 52.14 -3.08 -13.58
C ALA A 3 51.04 -3.97 -14.20
N ARG A 4 51.05 -5.27 -13.87
CA ARG A 4 49.97 -6.20 -14.19
C ARG A 4 48.75 -5.87 -13.31
N LYS A 5 47.71 -5.30 -13.91
CA LYS A 5 46.38 -5.14 -13.29
C LYS A 5 45.78 -6.52 -12.99
N ARG A 6 45.71 -6.91 -11.71
CA ARG A 6 44.89 -8.04 -11.26
C ARG A 6 43.44 -7.58 -11.18
N TYR A 7 42.62 -8.05 -12.12
CA TYR A 7 41.17 -7.94 -12.04
C TYR A 7 40.67 -8.86 -10.93
N PHE A 8 40.17 -8.29 -9.84
CA PHE A 8 39.39 -9.05 -8.86
C PHE A 8 38.03 -9.38 -9.48
N LYS A 9 37.88 -10.60 -10.01
CA LYS A 9 36.58 -11.26 -10.15
C LYS A 9 36.03 -11.48 -8.74
N LYS A 10 35.09 -10.64 -8.30
CA LYS A 10 34.30 -10.94 -7.10
C LYS A 10 33.22 -11.94 -7.50
N ALA A 11 33.34 -13.16 -7.00
CA ALA A 11 32.34 -14.20 -7.14
C ALA A 11 31.07 -13.81 -6.37
N VAL A 12 29.96 -14.21 -6.96
CA VAL A 12 28.57 -13.92 -6.61
C VAL A 12 28.16 -14.72 -5.38
N GLU A 13 27.51 -14.07 -4.42
CA GLU A 13 26.66 -14.76 -3.45
C GLU A 13 25.20 -14.44 -3.82
N VAL A 14 24.58 -15.33 -4.60
CA VAL A 14 23.13 -15.31 -4.81
C VAL A 14 22.53 -15.81 -3.51
N LEU A 15 22.19 -14.86 -2.62
CA LEU A 15 21.37 -15.18 -1.47
C LEU A 15 20.04 -15.73 -2.00
N LYS A 16 19.78 -17.00 -1.68
CA LYS A 16 18.46 -17.60 -1.84
C LYS A 16 17.48 -16.70 -1.10
N VAL A 17 16.62 -16.05 -1.88
CA VAL A 17 15.55 -15.19 -1.39
C VAL A 17 14.54 -16.11 -0.71
N ASP A 18 14.44 -16.04 0.62
CA ASP A 18 13.23 -16.48 1.30
C ASP A 18 12.11 -15.56 0.81
N GLU A 19 11.31 -16.09 -0.10
CA GLU A 19 10.27 -15.36 -0.81
C GLU A 19 9.32 -14.69 0.20
N CYS A 20 9.28 -13.36 0.17
CA CYS A 20 8.11 -12.61 0.61
C CYS A 20 6.99 -12.88 -0.40
N ILE A 21 6.36 -14.06 -0.29
CA ILE A 21 5.21 -14.46 -1.11
C ILE A 21 4.00 -13.61 -0.68
N GLY A 22 3.94 -12.37 -1.16
CA GLY A 22 2.67 -11.80 -1.57
C GLY A 22 2.32 -12.50 -2.88
N ASN A 23 1.20 -13.22 -2.91
CA ASN A 23 0.78 -14.00 -4.08
C ASN A 23 0.98 -13.21 -5.38
N GLN A 24 1.63 -13.86 -6.36
CA GLN A 24 1.89 -13.30 -7.69
C GLN A 24 0.61 -12.73 -8.30
N LEU A 25 0.79 -11.54 -8.89
CA LEU A 25 -0.19 -10.75 -9.60
C LEU A 25 -0.95 -11.59 -10.63
N SER A 26 -2.25 -11.79 -10.43
CA SER A 26 -3.14 -12.05 -11.56
C SER A 26 -3.45 -10.71 -12.20
N GLU A 27 -2.71 -10.37 -13.26
CA GLU A 27 -3.18 -9.42 -14.24
C GLU A 27 -4.45 -10.00 -14.90
N ASP A 28 -5.42 -9.14 -15.15
CA ASP A 28 -6.63 -9.41 -15.94
C ASP A 28 -7.69 -10.30 -15.31
N LYS A 29 -8.44 -9.79 -14.32
CA LYS A 29 -9.85 -10.16 -14.12
C LYS A 29 -10.70 -8.98 -13.67
N ASP A 30 -10.92 -8.00 -14.56
CA ASP A 30 -12.12 -7.17 -14.45
C ASP A 30 -13.35 -8.03 -14.81
N ASN A 31 -13.80 -8.81 -13.84
CA ASN A 31 -14.94 -9.72 -14.00
C ASN A 31 -16.25 -9.06 -13.54
N GLY A 32 -16.25 -7.74 -13.25
CA GLY A 32 -17.40 -6.97 -12.75
C GLY A 32 -17.93 -7.40 -11.37
N LYS A 33 -17.39 -8.47 -10.78
CA LYS A 33 -17.87 -9.16 -9.58
C LYS A 33 -16.96 -8.98 -8.37
N GLU A 34 -15.87 -8.24 -8.52
CA GLU A 34 -14.92 -7.93 -7.47
C GLU A 34 -14.63 -6.43 -7.41
N ILE A 35 -14.05 -5.99 -6.29
CA ILE A 35 -13.56 -4.63 -6.12
C ILE A 35 -12.05 -4.71 -5.95
N VAL A 36 -11.33 -3.99 -6.80
CA VAL A 36 -9.86 -3.94 -6.79
C VAL A 36 -9.39 -2.53 -6.47
N ILE A 37 -8.42 -2.43 -5.58
CA ILE A 37 -7.67 -1.19 -5.32
C ILE A 37 -6.22 -1.46 -5.69
N VAL A 38 -5.64 -0.63 -6.54
CA VAL A 38 -4.25 -0.73 -6.95
C VAL A 38 -3.47 0.43 -6.34
N ILE A 39 -2.39 0.11 -5.65
CA ILE A 39 -1.40 1.07 -5.18
C ILE A 39 -0.12 0.83 -5.95
N ASN A 40 0.33 1.83 -6.71
CA ASN A 40 1.59 1.77 -7.44
C ASN A 40 2.59 2.69 -6.76
N ARG A 41 3.59 2.12 -6.05
CA ARG A 41 4.65 2.90 -5.41
C ARG A 41 5.51 3.57 -6.47
N LEU A 42 5.67 4.89 -6.37
CA LEU A 42 6.40 5.68 -7.37
C LEU A 42 7.89 5.70 -7.05
N LYS A 43 8.69 5.34 -8.06
CA LYS A 43 10.16 5.22 -8.03
C LYS A 43 10.89 6.48 -7.49
N GLN A 44 10.35 7.68 -7.72
CA GLN A 44 11.04 8.96 -7.50
C GLN A 44 10.88 9.59 -6.11
N ILE A 45 10.06 9.06 -5.20
CA ILE A 45 9.84 9.70 -3.88
C ILE A 45 9.94 8.68 -2.77
N ILE A 46 11.11 8.03 -2.74
CA ILE A 46 11.63 7.39 -1.54
C ILE A 46 12.70 8.32 -0.99
N SER A 47 12.28 9.31 -0.19
CA SER A 47 13.23 10.01 0.69
C SER A 47 13.55 9.11 1.88
N GLU A 48 14.61 9.41 2.64
CA GLU A 48 15.05 8.58 3.77
C GLU A 48 13.93 8.17 4.75
N ASP A 49 12.82 8.92 4.80
CA ASP A 49 11.73 8.71 5.75
C ASP A 49 10.36 8.31 5.14
N LYS A 50 10.12 8.41 3.82
CA LYS A 50 8.76 8.32 3.24
C LYS A 50 8.73 7.61 1.88
N THR A 51 7.60 6.98 1.53
CA THR A 51 7.29 6.45 0.19
C THR A 51 5.96 7.02 -0.29
N ILE A 52 5.91 7.51 -1.53
CA ILE A 52 4.67 7.95 -2.19
C ILE A 52 4.29 6.94 -3.27
N GLY A 53 2.99 6.67 -3.41
CA GLY A 53 2.44 5.90 -4.53
C GLY A 53 1.20 6.56 -5.11
N THR A 54 0.78 6.13 -6.30
CA THR A 54 -0.58 6.39 -6.79
C THR A 54 -1.54 5.38 -6.21
N LEU A 55 -2.82 5.77 -6.13
CA LEU A 55 -3.92 4.95 -5.66
C LEU A 55 -5.03 5.01 -6.70
N ASP A 56 -5.46 3.86 -7.17
CA ASP A 56 -6.56 3.66 -8.12
C ASP A 56 -7.58 2.69 -7.51
N VAL A 57 -8.83 3.13 -7.37
CA VAL A 57 -9.94 2.32 -6.84
C VAL A 57 -10.87 1.97 -7.98
N ASP A 58 -11.12 0.68 -8.14
CA ASP A 58 -12.11 0.09 -9.04
C ASP A 58 -12.05 0.69 -10.46
N ASN A 59 -10.88 0.55 -11.08
CA ASN A 59 -10.60 1.00 -12.46
C ASN A 59 -10.84 2.50 -12.67
N GLY A 60 -10.33 3.30 -11.73
CA GLY A 60 -10.32 4.76 -11.81
C GLY A 60 -11.56 5.45 -11.27
N ALA A 61 -12.48 4.71 -10.63
CA ALA A 61 -13.66 5.30 -9.98
C ALA A 61 -13.25 6.32 -8.89
N ILE A 62 -12.17 6.04 -8.17
CA ILE A 62 -11.47 7.02 -7.33
C ILE A 62 -9.99 6.95 -7.62
N LYS A 63 -9.37 8.12 -7.84
CA LYS A 63 -7.91 8.25 -8.00
C LYS A 63 -7.36 9.14 -6.90
N GLY A 64 -6.13 8.86 -6.49
CA GLY A 64 -5.38 9.69 -5.57
C GLY A 64 -3.98 9.13 -5.34
N TYR A 65 -3.50 9.30 -4.12
CA TYR A 65 -2.15 8.96 -3.72
C TYR A 65 -2.13 8.20 -2.40
N SER A 66 -1.06 7.45 -2.22
CA SER A 66 -0.70 6.80 -0.97
C SER A 66 0.57 7.43 -0.40
N LEU A 67 0.62 7.52 0.92
CA LEU A 67 1.79 7.94 1.67
C LEU A 67 2.10 6.87 2.73
N GLU A 68 3.29 6.31 2.64
CA GLU A 68 3.79 5.27 3.54
C GLU A 68 5.10 5.72 4.18
N ARG A 69 5.54 5.02 5.24
CA ARG A 69 6.92 5.14 5.70
C ARG A 69 7.88 4.62 4.64
N ASN A 70 9.13 5.08 4.70
CA ASN A 70 10.19 4.51 3.90
C ASN A 70 10.20 2.97 4.04
N GLY A 71 10.22 2.30 2.90
CA GLY A 71 10.42 0.87 2.82
C GLY A 71 11.89 0.50 2.75
N THR A 72 12.11 -0.78 2.50
CA THR A 72 13.41 -1.25 2.02
C THR A 72 13.21 -1.55 0.54
N PRO A 73 14.20 -1.36 -0.34
CA PRO A 73 14.09 -1.81 -1.73
C PRO A 73 13.57 -3.23 -1.86
N ALA A 74 12.82 -3.51 -2.94
CA ALA A 74 12.19 -4.81 -3.16
C ALA A 74 13.18 -5.97 -2.99
N SER A 75 14.42 -5.78 -3.47
CA SER A 75 15.55 -6.71 -3.33
C SER A 75 16.02 -6.97 -1.89
N LEU A 76 15.57 -6.16 -0.94
CA LEU A 76 15.97 -6.12 0.47
C LEU A 76 14.75 -6.17 1.42
N GLU A 77 13.52 -6.31 0.91
CA GLU A 77 12.30 -6.47 1.70
C GLU A 77 12.25 -7.86 2.37
N THR A 78 13.06 -8.06 3.41
CA THR A 78 13.05 -9.27 4.26
C THR A 78 12.59 -8.96 5.68
N LYS A 79 12.37 -7.69 6.02
CA LYS A 79 12.11 -7.21 7.39
C LYS A 79 10.63 -7.16 7.71
N THR A 80 10.12 -8.21 8.37
CA THR A 80 8.81 -8.23 9.02
C THR A 80 8.86 -7.47 10.35
N GLY A 81 7.93 -6.55 10.62
CA GLY A 81 7.85 -5.87 11.92
C GLY A 81 6.91 -4.67 11.96
N SER A 82 6.56 -4.22 13.17
CA SER A 82 5.76 -3.01 13.39
C SER A 82 6.53 -1.76 12.95
N GLY A 83 5.82 -0.75 12.42
CA GLY A 83 6.46 0.50 12.00
C GLY A 83 7.22 0.47 10.67
N LYS A 84 7.18 -0.66 9.94
CA LYS A 84 7.75 -0.83 8.60
C LYS A 84 6.68 -0.78 7.53
N ARG A 85 7.04 -0.39 6.32
CA ARG A 85 6.19 -0.51 5.12
C ARG A 85 5.76 -1.97 4.92
N ILE A 86 4.54 -2.21 4.43
CA ILE A 86 4.12 -3.57 4.04
C ILE A 86 4.79 -3.96 2.71
N CYS A 87 5.02 -5.24 2.47
CA CYS A 87 5.60 -5.69 1.21
C CYS A 87 4.67 -5.42 0.02
N ALA A 88 5.24 -5.40 -1.18
CA ALA A 88 4.44 -5.51 -2.39
C ALA A 88 3.70 -6.86 -2.43
N GLY A 89 2.54 -6.91 -3.08
CA GLY A 89 1.73 -8.12 -3.19
C GLY A 89 0.23 -7.87 -3.16
N THR A 90 -0.52 -8.97 -3.10
CA THR A 90 -1.97 -8.99 -3.14
C THR A 90 -2.58 -9.31 -1.77
N TYR A 91 -3.44 -8.43 -1.28
CA TYR A 91 -4.05 -8.50 0.04
C TYR A 91 -5.58 -8.46 -0.06
N LYS A 92 -6.26 -9.19 0.84
CA LYS A 92 -7.71 -9.04 1.01
C LYS A 92 -8.00 -7.84 1.90
N PHE A 93 -9.17 -7.22 1.76
CA PHE A 93 -9.56 -6.13 2.65
C PHE A 93 -11.04 -6.10 3.01
N GLU A 94 -11.36 -5.40 4.09
CA GLU A 94 -12.73 -5.03 4.46
C GLU A 94 -12.83 -3.55 4.79
N VAL A 95 -14.05 -3.01 4.72
CA VAL A 95 -14.36 -1.70 5.28
C VAL A 95 -14.55 -1.87 6.78
N THR A 96 -13.90 -1.04 7.57
CA THR A 96 -13.96 -1.10 9.03
C THR A 96 -13.95 0.30 9.66
N SER A 97 -14.29 0.36 10.94
CA SER A 97 -13.98 1.50 11.83
C SER A 97 -13.08 1.08 12.99
N TRP A 98 -12.57 -0.15 12.95
CA TRP A 98 -11.73 -0.72 13.99
C TRP A 98 -10.32 -0.10 13.96
N VAL A 99 -9.76 0.10 15.15
CA VAL A 99 -8.32 0.35 15.31
C VAL A 99 -7.78 -0.52 16.46
N GLY A 100 -6.50 -0.90 16.37
CA GLY A 100 -5.83 -1.80 17.32
C GLY A 100 -5.76 -1.33 18.77
N GLN A 101 -6.10 -0.07 19.06
CA GLN A 101 -6.17 0.48 20.41
C GLN A 101 -7.50 1.23 20.59
N LYS A 102 -8.39 0.72 21.46
CA LYS A 102 -9.69 1.33 21.78
C LYS A 102 -9.61 2.84 22.12
N ARG A 103 -8.51 3.31 22.70
CA ARG A 103 -8.30 4.74 23.02
C ARG A 103 -8.02 5.64 21.82
N HIS A 104 -7.87 5.07 20.62
CA HIS A 104 -7.61 5.81 19.39
C HIS A 104 -8.65 5.51 18.28
N SER A 105 -9.68 4.70 18.56
CA SER A 105 -10.68 4.28 17.54
C SER A 105 -11.49 5.43 16.99
N TYR A 106 -11.78 6.43 17.83
CA TYR A 106 -12.49 7.63 17.42
C TYR A 106 -11.68 8.52 16.47
N ARG A 107 -10.37 8.29 16.32
CA ARG A 107 -9.48 9.16 15.55
C ARG A 107 -9.30 8.77 14.10
N ILE A 108 -9.68 7.55 13.67
CA ILE A 108 -9.41 7.09 12.29
C ILE A 108 -10.67 7.13 11.41
N GLY A 109 -11.87 6.94 11.99
CA GLY A 109 -13.12 6.94 11.23
C GLY A 109 -13.32 5.68 10.38
N THR A 110 -14.15 5.77 9.34
CA THR A 110 -14.39 4.65 8.40
C THR A 110 -13.21 4.52 7.44
N THR A 111 -12.61 3.35 7.37
CA THR A 111 -11.33 3.07 6.70
C THR A 111 -11.35 1.64 6.11
N LEU A 112 -10.25 1.21 5.51
CA LEU A 112 -10.08 -0.16 5.04
C LEU A 112 -9.06 -0.89 5.91
N ARG A 113 -9.32 -2.15 6.24
CA ARG A 113 -8.37 -3.04 6.91
C ARG A 113 -7.89 -4.12 5.95
N LEU A 114 -6.59 -4.27 5.85
CA LEU A 114 -5.93 -5.30 5.06
C LEU A 114 -5.74 -6.57 5.89
N PHE A 115 -5.88 -7.72 5.23
CA PHE A 115 -5.68 -9.06 5.77
C PHE A 115 -4.55 -9.78 5.03
N ASN A 116 -4.10 -10.90 5.63
CA ASN A 116 -3.04 -11.75 5.10
C ASN A 116 -1.69 -11.03 4.96
N VAL A 117 -1.43 -10.04 5.82
CA VAL A 117 -0.11 -9.41 5.93
C VAL A 117 0.74 -10.28 6.85
N LYS A 118 1.76 -10.95 6.29
CA LYS A 118 2.62 -11.89 7.03
C LYS A 118 3.21 -11.25 8.30
N GLY A 119 2.93 -11.84 9.46
CA GLY A 119 3.45 -11.40 10.76
C GLY A 119 2.88 -10.08 11.29
N ARG A 120 1.79 -9.57 10.71
CA ARG A 120 1.21 -8.27 11.09
C ARG A 120 -0.31 -8.32 11.10
N ASP A 121 -0.90 -7.90 12.22
CA ASP A 121 -2.33 -7.65 12.32
C ASP A 121 -2.64 -6.16 12.32
N GLY A 122 -3.79 -5.79 11.76
CA GLY A 122 -4.34 -4.44 11.89
C GLY A 122 -3.71 -3.39 10.96
N ILE A 123 -3.30 -3.79 9.76
CA ILE A 123 -2.88 -2.85 8.72
C ILE A 123 -4.09 -2.17 8.13
N LEU A 124 -4.04 -0.84 8.05
CA LEU A 124 -5.13 -0.02 7.57
C LEU A 124 -4.70 0.80 6.34
N LEU A 125 -5.67 1.11 5.47
CA LEU A 125 -5.61 2.24 4.55
C LEU A 125 -6.44 3.35 5.16
N HIS A 126 -5.78 4.22 5.93
CA HIS A 126 -6.41 5.25 6.73
C HIS A 126 -5.94 6.65 6.34
N HIS A 127 -6.49 7.67 6.99
CA HIS A 127 -6.12 9.05 6.72
C HIS A 127 -4.81 9.43 7.39
N GLY A 128 -4.11 10.37 6.77
CA GLY A 128 -2.97 11.05 7.33
C GLY A 128 -2.08 11.75 6.30
N ASN A 129 -1.38 12.79 6.73
CA ASN A 129 -0.46 13.59 5.91
C ASN A 129 1.02 13.50 6.36
N ASP A 130 1.31 12.80 7.47
CA ASP A 130 2.68 12.50 7.90
C ASP A 130 2.89 11.00 8.15
N ALA A 131 3.64 10.36 7.25
CA ALA A 131 4.04 8.96 7.36
C ALA A 131 4.80 8.64 8.67
N LYS A 132 5.62 9.57 9.17
CA LYS A 132 6.43 9.31 10.36
C LYS A 132 5.56 9.23 11.61
N VAL A 133 4.55 10.08 11.70
CA VAL A 133 3.68 10.18 12.87
C VAL A 133 2.52 9.17 12.79
N TRP A 134 1.91 9.01 11.61
CA TRP A 134 0.60 8.37 11.50
C TRP A 134 0.60 7.01 10.82
N SER A 135 1.49 6.74 9.85
CA SER A 135 1.47 5.46 9.15
C SER A 135 1.75 4.31 10.12
N LYS A 136 2.86 4.34 10.87
CA LYS A 136 3.33 3.19 11.68
C LYS A 136 3.31 1.85 10.91
N GLY A 137 3.46 1.94 9.58
CA GLY A 137 3.39 0.82 8.66
C GLY A 137 2.02 0.52 8.05
N CYS A 138 1.03 1.38 8.26
CA CYS A 138 -0.21 1.48 7.48
C CYS A 138 -0.01 2.33 6.23
N ILE A 139 -1.03 2.36 5.38
CA ILE A 139 -1.07 3.18 4.17
C ILE A 139 -1.91 4.43 4.47
N LEU A 140 -1.40 5.61 4.14
CA LEU A 140 -2.14 6.86 4.28
C LEU A 140 -2.73 7.31 2.93
N GLY A 141 -4.06 7.39 2.81
CA GLY A 141 -4.73 7.80 1.57
C GLY A 141 -4.85 9.32 1.43
N ASN A 142 -4.53 9.87 0.27
CA ASN A 142 -4.53 11.31 0.02
C ASN A 142 -5.13 11.66 -1.36
N PRO A 143 -5.91 12.74 -1.49
CA PRO A 143 -6.52 13.13 -2.77
C PRO A 143 -5.50 13.76 -3.74
N ASN A 144 -4.52 14.51 -3.23
CA ASN A 144 -3.45 15.12 -4.03
C ASN A 144 -2.09 14.52 -3.69
N GLU A 145 -1.11 14.74 -4.56
CA GLU A 145 0.26 14.27 -4.37
C GLU A 145 0.84 14.83 -3.05
N PRO A 146 1.21 13.95 -2.10
CA PRO A 146 1.79 14.37 -0.83
C PRO A 146 3.11 15.13 -1.05
N LEU A 147 3.47 16.01 -0.11
CA LEU A 147 4.75 16.74 -0.09
C LEU A 147 4.96 17.76 -1.23
N THR A 148 3.94 18.08 -2.02
CA THR A 148 3.93 19.23 -2.92
C THR A 148 3.53 20.52 -2.20
N LYS A 149 3.67 21.70 -2.85
CA LYS A 149 3.28 23.01 -2.29
C LYS A 149 1.79 23.10 -1.90
N LYS A 150 0.95 22.20 -2.42
CA LYS A 150 -0.44 21.95 -1.99
C LYS A 150 -0.47 20.66 -1.15
N SER A 151 0.09 20.69 0.04
CA SER A 151 0.04 19.54 0.95
C SER A 151 -1.40 19.29 1.41
N ASN A 152 -1.85 18.04 1.39
CA ASN A 152 -3.17 17.68 1.93
C ASN A 152 -3.24 17.97 3.43
N SER A 153 -4.34 18.57 3.88
CA SER A 153 -4.68 18.63 5.30
C SER A 153 -5.05 17.24 5.81
N ASN A 154 -5.10 17.09 7.14
CA ASN A 154 -5.56 15.83 7.72
C ASN A 154 -7.03 15.57 7.39
N GLU A 155 -7.82 16.66 7.38
CA GLU A 155 -9.25 16.65 7.06
C GLU A 155 -9.49 16.21 5.61
N GLU A 156 -8.72 16.75 4.65
CA GLU A 156 -8.81 16.35 3.24
C GLU A 156 -8.46 14.86 3.05
N SER A 157 -7.44 14.38 3.75
CA SER A 157 -7.08 12.96 3.76
C SER A 157 -8.20 12.10 4.39
N GLN A 158 -8.84 12.58 5.46
CA GLN A 158 -9.95 11.89 6.12
C GLN A 158 -11.18 11.80 5.23
N GLU A 159 -11.56 12.88 4.57
CA GLU A 159 -12.67 12.91 3.60
C GLU A 159 -12.39 11.96 2.43
N PHE A 160 -11.17 11.97 1.90
CA PHE A 160 -10.77 11.08 0.82
C PHE A 160 -10.85 9.60 1.20
N VAL A 161 -10.30 9.21 2.35
CA VAL A 161 -10.37 7.80 2.78
C VAL A 161 -11.80 7.38 3.09
N THR A 162 -12.60 8.28 3.66
CA THR A 162 -14.02 8.02 3.91
C THR A 162 -14.79 7.83 2.60
N SER A 163 -14.47 8.60 1.55
CA SER A 163 -15.10 8.46 0.23
C SER A 163 -14.77 7.11 -0.41
N ILE A 164 -13.52 6.64 -0.30
CA ILE A 164 -13.13 5.28 -0.73
C ILE A 164 -13.96 4.23 0.01
N ALA A 165 -14.02 4.32 1.34
CA ALA A 165 -14.74 3.34 2.14
C ALA A 165 -16.26 3.31 1.84
N ASN A 166 -16.87 4.47 1.62
CA ASN A 166 -18.27 4.58 1.24
C ASN A 166 -18.51 4.03 -0.18
N TYR A 167 -17.64 4.35 -1.13
CA TYR A 167 -17.68 3.79 -2.47
C TYR A 167 -17.65 2.26 -2.44
N VAL A 168 -16.70 1.66 -1.70
CA VAL A 168 -16.61 0.21 -1.56
C VAL A 168 -17.90 -0.40 -1.01
N LYS A 169 -18.53 0.23 0.00
CA LYS A 169 -19.81 -0.26 0.55
C LYS A 169 -20.92 -0.25 -0.47
N GLU A 170 -21.08 0.83 -1.22
CA GLU A 170 -22.14 0.96 -2.22
C GLU A 170 -21.89 0.06 -3.44
N ARG A 171 -20.64 -0.02 -3.90
CA ARG A 171 -20.23 -0.94 -4.97
C ARG A 171 -20.45 -2.39 -4.58
N GLU A 172 -20.13 -2.77 -3.33
CA GLU A 172 -20.39 -4.11 -2.82
C GLU A 172 -21.88 -4.48 -2.85
N LYS A 173 -22.75 -3.56 -2.42
CA LYS A 173 -24.21 -3.76 -2.49
C LYS A 173 -24.68 -3.92 -3.93
N ALA A 174 -24.19 -3.09 -4.85
CA ALA A 174 -24.56 -3.11 -6.26
C ALA A 174 -24.19 -4.46 -6.90
N ILE A 175 -22.95 -4.92 -6.74
CA ILE A 175 -22.46 -6.21 -7.27
C ILE A 175 -23.31 -7.37 -6.70
N LYS A 176 -23.53 -7.39 -5.39
CA LYS A 176 -24.33 -8.47 -4.76
C LYS A 176 -25.74 -8.53 -5.31
N LYS A 177 -26.37 -7.37 -5.52
CA LYS A 177 -27.71 -7.28 -6.10
C LYS A 177 -27.74 -7.73 -7.55
N GLU A 178 -26.79 -7.25 -8.37
CA GLU A 178 -26.71 -7.53 -9.80
C GLU A 178 -26.46 -9.03 -10.08
N TYR A 179 -25.59 -9.66 -9.29
CA TYR A 179 -25.15 -11.04 -9.53
C TYR A 179 -25.72 -12.07 -8.54
N GLY A 180 -26.62 -11.67 -7.63
CA GLY A 180 -27.21 -12.56 -6.63
C GLY A 180 -26.19 -13.17 -5.64
N LEU A 181 -25.11 -12.44 -5.35
CA LEU A 181 -24.00 -12.94 -4.53
C LEU A 181 -24.21 -12.63 -3.04
N LYS A 182 -23.80 -13.55 -2.16
CA LYS A 182 -23.75 -13.32 -0.70
C LYS A 182 -22.50 -12.54 -0.28
N THR A 183 -21.38 -12.85 -0.93
CA THR A 183 -20.05 -12.29 -0.66
C THR A 183 -19.38 -11.94 -1.99
N ILE A 184 -18.45 -10.98 -1.93
CA ILE A 184 -17.64 -10.58 -3.08
C ILE A 184 -16.16 -10.57 -2.69
N ASN A 185 -15.28 -10.74 -3.67
CA ASN A 185 -13.85 -10.57 -3.46
C ASN A 185 -13.51 -9.07 -3.42
N LYS A 186 -12.67 -8.69 -2.46
CA LYS A 186 -12.17 -7.33 -2.27
C LYS A 186 -10.67 -7.42 -2.07
N THR A 187 -9.94 -6.83 -3.00
CA THR A 187 -8.49 -7.01 -3.12
C THR A 187 -7.78 -5.67 -3.22
N ILE A 188 -6.70 -5.50 -2.45
CA ILE A 188 -5.71 -4.45 -2.63
C ILE A 188 -4.47 -5.08 -3.26
N ILE A 189 -4.01 -4.53 -4.38
CA ILE A 189 -2.79 -4.92 -5.07
C ILE A 189 -1.77 -3.80 -4.85
N ILE A 190 -0.64 -4.14 -4.25
CA ILE A 190 0.48 -3.20 -4.06
C ILE A 190 1.58 -3.59 -5.02
N LYS A 191 1.84 -2.71 -5.98
CA LYS A 191 2.92 -2.84 -6.95
C LYS A 191 4.12 -1.99 -6.52
N GLN A 192 5.30 -2.47 -6.87
CA GLN A 192 6.56 -1.81 -6.64
C GLN A 192 7.47 -2.09 -7.84
N ASP A 193 7.74 -1.04 -8.61
CA ASP A 193 8.72 -1.09 -9.70
C ASP A 193 10.15 -1.01 -9.12
N GLU A 194 11.18 -1.21 -9.96
CA GLU A 194 12.59 -1.10 -9.55
C GLU A 194 12.87 0.23 -8.83
N GLU A 195 13.22 0.14 -7.54
CA GLU A 195 13.45 1.32 -6.69
C GLU A 195 14.82 1.95 -6.94
N GLU A 196 14.87 3.28 -7.00
CA GLU A 196 16.11 4.05 -7.02
C GLU A 196 16.10 4.99 -5.80
N ILE A 197 17.05 4.80 -4.88
CA ILE A 197 17.14 5.60 -3.66
C ILE A 197 17.69 6.97 -4.05
N ILE A 198 16.89 8.01 -3.86
CA ILE A 198 17.37 9.40 -3.95
C ILE A 198 17.93 9.76 -2.58
N LYS A 199 19.26 9.91 -2.51
CA LYS A 199 20.01 10.38 -1.34
C LYS A 199 20.06 11.90 -1.30
#